data_AF-A0A2E4BI47-F1
#
_entry.id   AF-A0A2E4BI47-F1
#
_cell.length_a   1.000
_cell.length_b   1.000
_cell.length_c   1.000
_cell.angle_alpha   90.00
_cell.angle_beta   90.00
_cell.angle_gamma   90.00
#
_symmetry.space_group_name_H-M   'P 1'
#
loop_
_entity.id
_entity.type
_entity.pdbx_description
1 polymer ?
#
loop_
_entity_poly.entity_id
_entity_poly.type
_entity_poly.pdbx_seq_one_letter_code
_entity_poly.pdbx_strand_id
1 'polypeptide(L)'
;WGVWASVIGFLLLPCLEIFSNKFAKTIESQFDIYNPKIIISIAVFPWIMWVLWWTLMGQVNGVQTCYEGICPHPRELDLGRVQVRGGYVGFRNNPPTNWMVAMIAAPLIIFSTKLMYVIQSKGIKLRPYIVSQLLLILGSISLVAFSTDSPRLLFSITWNIVFALLQITFAVFAILFSKISLYKNQSFTSITGN
;
A
#
# COMPACT_ATOMS: atom_id res chain seq x y z
N TRP A 1 -6.60 -16.64 3.83
CA TRP A 1 -5.93 -15.40 3.38
C TRP A 1 -5.74 -14.38 4.50
N GLY A 2 -6.74 -14.08 5.35
CA GLY A 2 -6.61 -13.10 6.45
C GLY A 2 -5.44 -13.36 7.42
N VAL A 3 -5.34 -14.57 7.98
CA VAL A 3 -4.26 -14.94 8.93
C VAL A 3 -2.86 -14.77 8.30
N TRP A 4 -2.69 -15.19 7.05
CA TRP A 4 -1.44 -15.04 6.31
C TRP A 4 -1.04 -13.56 6.13
N ALA A 5 -1.99 -12.72 5.70
CA ALA A 5 -1.77 -11.30 5.56
C ALA A 5 -1.43 -10.63 6.91
N SER A 6 -2.05 -11.07 8.01
CA SER A 6 -1.73 -10.59 9.37
C SER A 6 -0.31 -10.98 9.80
N VAL A 7 0.10 -12.24 9.62
CA VAL A 7 1.45 -12.71 9.96
C VAL A 7 2.51 -11.90 9.20
N ILE A 8 2.33 -11.71 7.90
CA ILE A 8 3.24 -10.88 7.09
C ILE A 8 3.25 -9.45 7.60
N GLY A 9 2.09 -8.88 7.91
CA GLY A 9 2.00 -7.53 8.45
C GLY A 9 2.79 -7.35 9.75
N PHE A 10 2.67 -8.32 10.66
CA PHE A 10 3.42 -8.32 11.93
C PHE A 10 4.93 -8.48 11.74
N LEU A 11 5.38 -9.21 10.73
CA LEU A 11 6.81 -9.35 10.42
C LEU A 11 7.35 -8.13 9.68
N LEU A 12 6.56 -7.55 8.76
CA LEU A 12 7.02 -6.48 7.88
C LEU A 12 7.13 -5.14 8.60
N LEU A 13 6.24 -4.83 9.55
CA LEU A 13 6.27 -3.54 10.25
C LEU A 13 7.55 -3.31 11.09
N PRO A 14 8.03 -4.26 11.92
CA PRO A 14 9.31 -4.11 12.62
C PRO A 14 10.50 -4.04 11.66
N CYS A 15 10.51 -4.86 10.61
CA CYS A 15 11.55 -4.83 9.58
C CYS A 15 11.61 -3.47 8.88
N LEU A 16 10.44 -2.93 8.53
CA LEU A 16 10.30 -1.60 7.93
C LEU A 16 10.83 -0.51 8.85
N GLU A 17 10.62 -0.63 10.16
CA GLU A 17 11.13 0.36 11.12
C GLU A 17 12.67 0.41 11.13
N ILE A 18 13.31 -0.76 11.22
CA ILE A 18 14.78 -0.88 11.19
C ILE A 18 15.32 -0.37 9.85
N PHE A 19 14.70 -0.75 8.74
CA PHE A 19 15.13 -0.35 7.41
C PHE A 19 14.96 1.16 7.20
N SER A 20 13.81 1.72 7.57
CA SER A 20 13.52 3.16 7.46
C SER A 20 14.48 3.99 8.31
N ASN A 21 14.86 3.52 9.50
CA ASN A 21 15.86 4.19 10.33
C ASN A 21 17.24 4.25 9.65
N LYS A 22 17.71 3.14 9.07
CA LYS A 22 18.99 3.11 8.36
C LYS A 22 18.94 4.02 7.13
N PHE A 23 17.85 3.93 6.37
CA PHE A 23 17.66 4.73 5.16
C PHE A 23 17.59 6.23 5.48
N ALA A 24 16.88 6.62 6.54
CA ALA A 24 16.81 8.01 7.00
C ALA A 24 18.20 8.58 7.33
N LYS A 25 19.05 7.82 8.04
CA LYS A 25 20.44 8.23 8.34
C LYS A 25 21.27 8.43 7.07
N THR A 26 21.09 7.57 6.06
CA THR A 26 21.78 7.72 4.77
C THR A 26 21.28 8.94 4.00
N ILE A 27 19.98 9.22 4.04
CA ILE A 27 19.42 10.42 3.42
C ILE A 27 19.99 11.66 4.10
N GLU A 28 20.00 11.71 5.43
CA GLU A 28 20.46 12.86 6.20
C GLU A 28 21.94 13.17 5.94
N SER A 29 22.80 12.15 5.87
CA SER A 29 24.24 12.34 5.63
C SER A 29 24.59 12.75 4.20
N GLN A 30 23.72 12.45 3.23
CA GLN A 30 23.97 12.71 1.80
C GLN A 30 23.00 13.71 1.19
N PHE A 31 22.16 14.38 2.00
CA PHE A 31 21.06 15.20 1.50
C PHE A 31 21.58 16.40 0.70
N ASP A 32 21.50 16.29 -0.63
CA ASP A 32 21.73 17.37 -1.56
C ASP A 32 20.52 17.47 -2.50
N ILE A 33 19.95 18.68 -2.60
CA ILE A 33 18.79 18.98 -3.45
C ILE A 33 19.15 18.77 -4.94
N TYR A 34 20.43 18.91 -5.30
CA TYR A 34 20.94 18.68 -6.64
C TYR A 34 21.26 17.22 -6.94
N ASN A 35 21.10 16.31 -5.97
CA ASN A 35 21.30 14.89 -6.17
C ASN A 35 19.97 14.17 -6.47
N PRO A 36 19.60 13.98 -7.77
CA PRO A 36 18.32 13.39 -8.14
C PRO A 36 18.15 11.97 -7.62
N LYS A 37 19.24 11.25 -7.35
CA LYS A 37 19.20 9.86 -6.88
C LYS A 37 18.48 9.73 -5.55
N ILE A 38 18.71 10.67 -4.63
CA ILE A 38 18.11 10.65 -3.29
C ILE A 38 16.62 11.00 -3.37
N ILE A 39 16.27 12.00 -4.17
CA ILE A 39 14.87 12.40 -4.37
C ILE A 39 14.06 11.25 -4.98
N ILE A 40 14.59 10.60 -6.03
CA ILE A 40 13.97 9.42 -6.65
C ILE A 40 13.85 8.28 -5.64
N SER A 41 14.90 8.02 -4.85
CA SER A 41 14.87 6.97 -3.83
C SER A 41 13.78 7.21 -2.78
N ILE A 42 13.62 8.45 -2.30
CA ILE A 42 12.53 8.83 -1.38
C ILE A 42 11.16 8.69 -2.06
N ALA A 43 11.05 9.02 -3.35
CA ALA A 43 9.82 8.95 -4.11
C ALA A 43 9.37 7.52 -4.43
N VAL A 44 10.30 6.56 -4.50
CA VAL A 44 10.02 5.16 -4.86
C VAL A 44 9.98 4.25 -3.63
N PHE A 45 10.69 4.61 -2.55
CA PHE A 45 10.81 3.77 -1.36
C PHE A 45 9.47 3.32 -0.75
N PRO A 46 8.49 4.20 -0.51
CA PRO A 46 7.19 3.76 0.03
C PRO A 46 6.42 2.85 -0.94
N TRP A 47 6.58 3.06 -2.25
CA TRP A 47 5.98 2.21 -3.27
C TRP A 47 6.57 0.79 -3.23
N ILE A 48 7.90 0.66 -3.15
CA ILE A 48 8.58 -0.64 -3.03
C ILE A 48 8.06 -1.41 -1.80
N MET A 49 8.00 -0.75 -0.64
CA MET A 49 7.54 -1.40 0.58
C MET A 49 6.07 -1.84 0.49
N TRP A 50 5.23 -1.02 -0.14
CA TRP A 50 3.82 -1.36 -0.33
C TRP A 50 3.64 -2.53 -1.31
N VAL A 51 4.33 -2.52 -2.45
CA VAL A 51 4.31 -3.63 -3.42
C VAL A 51 4.90 -4.91 -2.83
N LEU A 52 5.96 -4.81 -2.03
CA LEU A 52 6.51 -5.95 -1.30
C LEU A 52 5.47 -6.57 -0.36
N TRP A 53 4.78 -5.76 0.43
CA TRP A 53 3.69 -6.26 1.27
C TRP A 53 2.57 -6.90 0.43
N TRP A 54 2.14 -6.23 -0.64
CA TRP A 54 1.08 -6.70 -1.54
C TRP A 54 1.41 -8.06 -2.19
N THR A 55 2.65 -8.21 -2.65
CA THR A 55 3.16 -9.45 -3.26
C THR A 55 3.29 -10.57 -2.22
N LEU A 56 3.81 -10.27 -1.03
CA LEU A 56 3.93 -11.24 0.07
C LEU A 56 2.57 -11.77 0.52
N MET A 57 1.50 -10.95 0.47
CA MET A 57 0.14 -11.43 0.74
C MET A 57 -0.27 -12.59 -0.17
N GLY A 58 0.49 -12.90 -1.23
CA GLY A 58 0.32 -14.06 -2.10
C GLY A 58 -0.81 -13.90 -3.10
N GLN A 59 -1.34 -12.69 -3.28
CA GLN A 59 -2.51 -12.47 -4.14
C GLN A 59 -2.21 -12.72 -5.62
N VAL A 60 -0.93 -12.68 -6.01
CA VAL A 60 -0.48 -12.62 -7.41
C VAL A 60 -0.36 -13.98 -8.09
N ASN A 61 -0.29 -15.09 -7.34
CA ASN A 61 -0.36 -16.45 -7.88
C ASN A 61 -1.01 -17.38 -6.85
N GLY A 62 -2.12 -18.01 -7.22
CA GLY A 62 -2.67 -19.10 -6.43
C GLY A 62 -1.79 -20.33 -6.60
N VAL A 63 -1.69 -21.13 -5.55
CA VAL A 63 -1.12 -22.48 -5.65
C VAL A 63 -2.30 -23.44 -5.55
N GLN A 64 -2.49 -24.29 -6.55
CA GLN A 64 -3.53 -25.32 -6.57
C GLN A 64 -2.88 -26.70 -6.61
N THR A 65 -3.45 -27.65 -5.87
CA THR A 65 -3.11 -29.06 -5.99
C THR A 65 -3.71 -29.61 -7.28
N CYS A 66 -2.86 -29.95 -8.25
CA CYS A 66 -3.21 -30.73 -9.43
C CYS A 66 -2.90 -32.21 -9.20
N TYR A 67 -3.32 -33.04 -10.16
CA TYR A 67 -2.92 -34.43 -10.26
C TYR A 67 -1.38 -34.63 -10.26
N GLU A 68 -0.64 -33.64 -10.76
CA GLU A 68 0.84 -33.64 -10.85
C GLU A 68 1.55 -33.01 -9.63
N GLY A 69 0.80 -32.64 -8.58
CA GLY A 69 1.33 -32.01 -7.38
C GLY A 69 0.95 -30.53 -7.25
N ILE A 70 1.94 -29.67 -6.97
CA ILE A 70 1.73 -28.25 -6.69
C ILE A 70 1.83 -27.46 -7.99
N CYS A 71 0.70 -27.02 -8.56
CA CYS A 71 0.69 -26.18 -9.75
C CYS A 71 0.48 -24.70 -9.43
N PRO A 72 1.10 -23.80 -10.19
CA PRO A 72 0.65 -22.41 -10.26
C PRO A 72 -0.76 -22.36 -10.87
N HIS A 73 -1.73 -21.83 -10.12
CA HIS A 73 -3.04 -21.50 -10.63
C HIS A 73 -3.08 -20.01 -10.99
N PRO A 74 -3.08 -19.65 -12.28
CA PRO A 74 -3.17 -18.27 -12.69
C PRO A 74 -4.54 -17.73 -12.24
N ARG A 75 -4.52 -16.75 -11.32
CA ARG A 75 -5.72 -15.99 -10.96
C ARG A 75 -5.96 -14.93 -12.03
N GLU A 76 -6.22 -15.37 -13.24
CA GLU A 76 -6.97 -14.53 -14.16
C GLU A 76 -8.39 -14.49 -13.61
N LEU A 77 -8.81 -13.33 -13.11
CA LEU A 77 -10.21 -13.07 -12.76
C LEU A 77 -11.02 -13.15 -14.06
N ASP A 78 -11.39 -14.37 -14.45
CA ASP A 78 -12.29 -14.63 -15.54
C ASP A 78 -13.67 -14.11 -15.10
N LEU A 79 -13.99 -12.86 -15.48
CA LEU A 79 -15.17 -12.13 -15.02
C LEU A 79 -16.48 -12.91 -15.27
N GLY A 80 -16.48 -13.89 -16.17
CA GLY A 80 -17.60 -14.81 -16.42
C GLY A 80 -17.69 -16.03 -15.50
N ARG A 81 -16.67 -16.32 -14.68
CA ARG A 81 -16.60 -17.50 -13.78
C ARG A 81 -16.49 -17.18 -12.30
N VAL A 82 -16.31 -15.92 -11.91
CA VAL A 82 -16.26 -15.54 -10.49
C VAL A 82 -17.67 -15.51 -9.89
N GLN A 83 -18.22 -16.68 -9.61
CA GLN A 83 -19.30 -16.78 -8.62
C GLN A 83 -18.68 -16.59 -7.24
N VAL A 84 -18.89 -15.41 -6.63
CA VAL A 84 -18.58 -15.18 -5.22
C VAL A 84 -19.56 -16.00 -4.37
N ARG A 85 -19.31 -17.31 -4.25
CA ARG A 85 -20.01 -18.16 -3.30
C ARG A 85 -19.39 -17.89 -1.94
N GLY A 86 -20.03 -17.00 -1.17
CA GLY A 86 -19.68 -16.69 0.21
C GLY A 86 -19.92 -17.89 1.13
N GLY A 87 -19.07 -18.91 1.03
CA GLY A 87 -19.04 -20.03 1.95
C GLY A 87 -18.13 -19.72 3.13
N TYR A 88 -18.54 -18.81 4.01
CA TYR A 88 -18.03 -18.88 5.39
C TYR A 88 -18.60 -20.16 6.00
N VAL A 89 -17.73 -20.96 6.62
CA VAL A 89 -18.11 -22.21 7.28
C VAL A 89 -19.09 -21.87 8.39
N GLY A 90 -20.38 -22.20 8.18
CA GLY A 90 -21.46 -21.95 9.12
C GLY A 90 -22.26 -20.68 8.80
N PHE A 91 -23.57 -20.86 8.58
CA PHE A 91 -24.63 -19.88 8.28
C PHE A 91 -24.93 -19.59 6.79
N ARG A 92 -26.19 -19.89 6.42
CA ARG A 92 -26.76 -19.89 5.06
C ARG A 92 -27.14 -18.52 4.50
N ASN A 93 -26.95 -17.44 5.24
CA ASN A 93 -27.22 -16.09 4.77
C ASN A 93 -25.90 -15.45 4.33
N ASN A 94 -25.80 -15.06 3.06
CA ASN A 94 -24.64 -14.31 2.58
C ASN A 94 -24.45 -13.08 3.47
N PRO A 95 -23.25 -12.84 4.02
CA PRO A 95 -22.99 -11.64 4.80
C PRO A 95 -23.32 -10.41 3.95
N PRO A 96 -23.87 -9.34 4.55
CA PRO A 96 -24.21 -8.14 3.80
C PRO A 96 -22.96 -7.61 3.09
N THR A 97 -23.10 -7.23 1.82
CA THR A 97 -21.98 -6.79 0.98
C THR A 97 -21.15 -5.69 1.63
N ASN A 98 -21.81 -4.75 2.32
CA ASN A 98 -21.16 -3.67 3.06
C ASN A 98 -20.19 -4.18 4.13
N TRP A 99 -20.54 -5.28 4.81
CA TRP A 99 -19.68 -5.88 5.83
C TRP A 99 -18.46 -6.56 5.21
N MET A 100 -18.64 -7.27 4.09
CA MET A 100 -17.51 -7.83 3.34
C MET A 100 -16.57 -6.74 2.83
N VAL A 101 -17.12 -5.66 2.27
CA VAL A 101 -16.32 -4.50 1.83
C VAL A 101 -15.55 -3.90 3.00
N ALA A 102 -16.20 -3.71 4.15
CA ALA A 102 -15.53 -3.19 5.35
C ALA A 102 -14.39 -4.11 5.82
N MET A 103 -14.60 -5.43 5.86
CA MET A 103 -13.58 -6.39 6.28
C MET A 103 -12.37 -6.44 5.35
N ILE A 104 -12.55 -6.15 4.06
CA ILE A 104 -11.45 -6.12 3.09
C ILE A 104 -10.75 -4.75 3.11
N ALA A 105 -11.53 -3.67 3.09
CA ALA A 105 -11.02 -2.31 2.98
C ALA A 105 -10.33 -1.84 4.26
N ALA A 106 -10.87 -2.15 5.45
CA ALA A 106 -10.34 -1.61 6.70
C ALA A 106 -8.89 -2.07 6.98
N PRO A 107 -8.53 -3.37 6.90
CA PRO A 107 -7.13 -3.79 7.07
C PRO A 107 -6.20 -3.17 6.04
N LEU A 108 -6.67 -3.00 4.79
CA LEU A 108 -5.88 -2.39 3.72
C LEU A 108 -5.58 -0.92 4.03
N ILE A 109 -6.59 -0.15 4.44
CA ILE A 109 -6.45 1.26 4.81
C ILE A 109 -5.54 1.40 6.03
N ILE A 110 -5.78 0.62 7.08
CA ILE A 110 -5.00 0.67 8.33
C ILE A 110 -3.54 0.32 8.07
N PHE A 111 -3.27 -0.79 7.39
CA PHE A 111 -1.91 -1.24 7.16
C PHE A 111 -1.15 -0.31 6.23
N SER A 112 -1.77 0.13 5.12
CA SER A 112 -1.14 1.07 4.19
C SER A 112 -0.82 2.40 4.86
N THR A 113 -1.74 2.93 5.65
CA THR A 113 -1.50 4.17 6.42
C THR A 113 -0.41 3.97 7.47
N LYS A 114 -0.39 2.81 8.16
CA LYS A 114 0.63 2.50 9.17
C LYS A 114 2.03 2.37 8.55
N LEU A 115 2.14 1.73 7.39
CA LEU A 115 3.39 1.62 6.63
C LEU A 115 3.95 3.02 6.31
N MET A 116 3.12 3.88 5.73
CA MET A 116 3.50 5.26 5.41
C MET A 116 3.83 6.08 6.67
N TYR A 117 3.09 5.87 7.76
CA TYR A 117 3.34 6.52 9.05
C TYR A 117 4.70 6.12 9.63
N VAL A 118 5.08 4.84 9.58
CA VAL A 118 6.39 4.38 10.06
C VAL A 118 7.50 5.09 9.28
N ILE A 119 7.40 5.13 7.95
CA ILE A 119 8.37 5.84 7.10
C ILE A 119 8.47 7.33 7.48
N GLN A 120 7.32 8.02 7.59
CA GLN A 120 7.26 9.45 7.92
C GLN A 120 7.78 9.74 9.34
N SER A 121 7.54 8.85 10.30
CA SER A 121 7.97 8.99 11.69
C SER A 121 9.49 8.91 11.86
N LYS A 122 10.21 8.34 10.88
CA LYS A 122 11.68 8.27 10.87
C LYS A 122 12.35 9.46 10.17
N GLY A 123 11.58 10.50 9.84
CA GLY A 123 12.09 11.73 9.22
C GLY A 123 12.11 11.72 7.70
N ILE A 124 11.72 10.61 7.05
CA ILE A 124 11.62 10.54 5.59
C ILE A 124 10.37 11.31 5.15
N LYS A 125 10.57 12.36 4.36
CA LYS A 125 9.47 13.19 3.86
C LYS A 125 8.68 12.42 2.79
N LEU A 126 7.37 12.26 2.97
CA LEU A 126 6.50 11.62 1.97
C LEU A 126 6.12 12.51 0.77
N ARG A 127 6.55 13.78 0.73
CA ARG A 127 6.20 14.70 -0.37
C ARG A 127 6.67 14.22 -1.76
N PRO A 128 7.93 13.77 -1.94
CA PRO A 128 8.38 13.25 -3.24
C PRO A 128 7.57 12.03 -3.71
N TYR A 129 7.12 11.20 -2.77
CA TYR A 129 6.23 10.08 -3.06
C TYR A 129 4.84 10.54 -3.54
N ILE A 130 4.24 11.56 -2.90
CA ILE A 130 2.96 12.13 -3.36
C ILE A 130 3.10 12.69 -4.78
N VAL A 131 4.20 13.41 -5.06
CA VAL A 131 4.47 13.94 -6.40
C VAL A 131 4.62 12.81 -7.43
N SER A 132 5.30 11.71 -7.10
CA SER A 132 5.41 10.57 -8.02
C SER A 132 4.04 9.93 -8.31
N GLN A 133 3.15 9.82 -7.33
CA GLN A 133 1.79 9.32 -7.55
C GLN A 133 0.96 10.27 -8.42
N LEU A 134 1.11 11.59 -8.27
CA LEU A 134 0.45 12.56 -9.15
C LEU A 134 0.95 12.47 -10.59
N LEU A 135 2.25 12.29 -10.79
CA LEU A 135 2.82 12.07 -12.13
C LEU A 135 2.31 10.78 -12.76
N LEU A 136 2.14 9.70 -11.97
CA LEU A 136 1.52 8.46 -12.43
C LEU A 136 0.07 8.67 -12.88
N ILE A 137 -0.72 9.45 -12.14
CA ILE A 137 -2.09 9.81 -12.52
C ILE A 137 -2.09 10.59 -13.83
N LEU A 138 -1.24 11.61 -13.96
CA LEU A 138 -1.15 12.42 -15.18
C LEU A 138 -0.75 11.57 -16.40
N GLY A 139 0.26 10.71 -16.25
CA GLY A 139 0.68 9.79 -17.32
C GLY A 139 -0.38 8.75 -17.67
N SER A 140 -1.21 8.34 -16.69
CA SER A 140 -2.33 7.43 -16.94
C SER A 140 -3.46 8.14 -17.70
N ILE A 141 -3.81 9.37 -17.30
CA ILE A 141 -4.85 10.17 -17.97
C ILE A 141 -4.47 10.48 -19.41
N SER A 142 -3.20 10.82 -19.69
CA SER A 142 -2.75 11.10 -21.06
C SER A 142 -2.86 9.88 -21.98
N LEU A 143 -2.79 8.67 -21.43
CA LEU A 143 -2.94 7.41 -22.16
C LEU A 143 -4.40 6.97 -22.36
N VAL A 144 -5.37 7.55 -21.63
CA VAL A 144 -6.80 7.17 -21.74
C VAL A 144 -7.29 7.34 -23.18
N ALA A 145 -6.92 8.45 -23.84
CA ALA A 145 -7.32 8.76 -25.22
C ALA A 145 -6.85 7.71 -26.25
N PHE A 146 -5.76 7.00 -25.97
CA PHE A 146 -5.18 5.97 -26.85
C PHE A 146 -5.63 4.54 -26.48
N SER A 147 -6.44 4.40 -25.42
CA SER A 147 -6.79 3.09 -24.86
C SER A 147 -8.18 2.58 -25.26
N THR A 148 -8.94 3.36 -26.04
CA THR A 148 -10.30 3.02 -26.49
C THR A 148 -10.37 1.70 -27.26
N ASP A 149 -9.31 1.39 -28.00
CA ASP A 149 -9.26 0.21 -28.88
C ASP A 149 -8.81 -1.06 -28.14
N SER A 150 -8.40 -0.94 -26.87
CA SER A 150 -7.93 -2.06 -26.05
C SER A 150 -8.53 -2.04 -24.64
N PRO A 151 -9.64 -2.76 -24.39
CA PRO A 151 -10.36 -2.70 -23.11
C PRO A 151 -9.48 -3.12 -21.92
N ARG A 152 -8.50 -4.01 -22.14
CA ARG A 152 -7.51 -4.40 -21.12
C ARG A 152 -6.60 -3.24 -20.71
N LEU A 153 -6.19 -2.41 -21.67
CA LEU A 153 -5.35 -1.24 -21.40
C LEU A 153 -6.15 -0.18 -20.64
N LEU A 154 -7.37 0.10 -21.09
CA LEU A 154 -8.28 1.02 -20.40
C LEU A 154 -8.53 0.61 -18.95
N PHE A 155 -8.77 -0.68 -18.70
CA PHE A 155 -8.90 -1.24 -17.35
C PHE A 155 -7.63 -1.01 -16.51
N SER A 156 -6.46 -1.34 -17.05
CA SER A 156 -5.18 -1.17 -16.35
C SER A 156 -4.90 0.29 -15.98
N ILE A 157 -5.12 1.21 -16.93
CA ILE A 157 -4.96 2.66 -16.73
C ILE A 157 -5.92 3.18 -15.65
N THR A 158 -7.19 2.76 -15.71
CA THR A 158 -8.21 3.16 -14.73
C THR A 158 -7.81 2.70 -13.32
N TRP A 159 -7.34 1.45 -13.18
CA TRP A 159 -6.88 0.94 -11.89
C TRP A 159 -5.62 1.65 -11.39
N ASN A 160 -4.67 1.98 -12.27
CA ASN A 160 -3.48 2.74 -11.87
C ASN A 160 -3.86 4.11 -11.29
N ILE A 161 -4.83 4.80 -11.88
CA ILE A 161 -5.35 6.08 -11.35
C ILE A 161 -5.98 5.87 -9.97
N VAL A 162 -6.87 4.89 -9.84
CA VAL A 162 -7.55 4.60 -8.56
C VAL A 162 -6.55 4.22 -7.46
N PHE A 163 -5.58 3.36 -7.77
CA PHE A 163 -4.54 2.97 -6.81
C PHE A 163 -3.65 4.15 -6.42
N ALA A 164 -3.22 4.98 -7.37
CA ALA A 164 -2.42 6.16 -7.07
C ALA A 164 -3.17 7.15 -6.16
N LEU A 165 -4.48 7.35 -6.39
CA LEU A 165 -5.32 8.19 -5.51
C LEU A 165 -5.43 7.62 -4.09
N LEU A 166 -5.60 6.29 -3.96
CA LEU A 166 -5.61 5.62 -2.65
C LEU A 166 -4.26 5.79 -1.94
N GLN A 167 -3.15 5.60 -2.64
CA GLN A 167 -1.81 5.77 -2.09
C GLN A 167 -1.56 7.21 -1.61
N ILE A 168 -1.99 8.22 -2.37
CA ILE A 168 -1.94 9.62 -1.93
C ILE A 168 -2.74 9.81 -0.65
N THR A 169 -3.95 9.24 -0.58
CA THR A 169 -4.82 9.33 0.60
C THR A 169 -4.14 8.73 1.84
N PHE A 170 -3.50 7.56 1.71
CA PHE A 170 -2.76 6.93 2.80
C PHE A 170 -1.54 7.77 3.23
N ALA A 171 -0.81 8.35 2.29
CA ALA A 171 0.31 9.24 2.59
C ALA A 171 -0.14 10.51 3.33
N VAL A 172 -1.26 11.11 2.92
CA VAL A 172 -1.83 12.29 3.59
C VAL A 172 -2.27 11.94 5.02
N PHE A 173 -2.97 10.83 5.23
CA PHE A 173 -3.34 10.39 6.57
C PHE A 173 -2.11 10.13 7.44
N ALA A 174 -1.07 9.47 6.91
CA ALA A 174 0.18 9.26 7.63
C ALA A 174 0.85 10.57 8.08
N ILE A 175 0.88 11.58 7.19
CA ILE A 175 1.41 12.91 7.54
C ILE A 175 0.58 13.54 8.66
N LEU A 176 -0.74 13.52 8.55
CA LEU A 176 -1.64 14.09 9.56
C LEU A 176 -1.42 13.42 10.93
N PHE A 177 -1.41 12.09 10.98
CA PHE A 177 -1.16 11.35 12.22
C PHE A 177 0.23 11.62 12.80
N SER A 178 1.26 11.77 11.96
CA SER A 178 2.62 12.10 12.43
C SER A 178 2.67 13.48 13.08
N LYS A 179 1.98 14.47 12.52
CA LYS A 179 1.87 15.82 13.11
C LYS A 179 1.14 15.82 14.44
N ILE A 180 0.03 15.09 14.53
CA ILE A 180 -0.75 14.95 15.78
C ILE A 180 0.12 14.31 16.87
N SER A 181 0.86 13.26 16.52
CA SER A 181 1.78 12.57 17.44
C SER A 181 2.90 13.50 17.95
N LEU A 182 3.51 14.29 17.07
CA LEU A 182 4.52 15.28 17.44
C LEU A 182 3.97 16.36 18.39
N TYR A 183 2.79 16.89 18.11
CA TYR A 183 2.14 17.88 18.96
C TYR A 183 1.86 17.34 20.36
N LYS A 184 1.36 16.09 20.45
CA LYS A 184 1.10 15.41 21.72
C LYS A 184 2.37 15.20 22.55
N ASN A 185 3.49 14.87 21.91
CA ASN A 185 4.76 14.69 22.63
C ASN A 185 5.32 16.01 23.16
N GLN A 186 5.19 17.10 22.39
CA GLN A 186 5.63 18.44 22.83
C GLN A 186 4.80 18.96 24.02
N SER A 187 3.48 18.77 24.01
CA SER A 187 2.63 19.18 25.13
C SER A 187 2.90 18.38 26.40
N PHE A 188 3.23 17.09 26.28
CA PHE A 188 3.62 16.26 27.43
C PHE A 188 4.94 16.72 28.05
N THR A 189 5.95 17.01 27.23
CA THR A 189 7.25 17.51 27.73
C THR A 189 7.15 18.87 28.43
N SER A 190 6.21 19.74 28.03
CA SER A 190 5.98 21.01 28.73
C SER A 190 5.30 20.86 30.09
N ILE A 191 4.62 19.74 30.35
CA ILE A 191 3.93 19.49 31.63
C ILE A 191 4.88 18.86 32.65
N THR A 192 5.82 18.02 32.20
CA THR A 192 6.81 17.35 33.07
C THR A 192 8.09 18.16 33.31
N GLY A 193 8.21 19.33 32.68
CA GLY A 193 9.38 20.21 32.76
C GLY A 193 9.27 21.37 33.75
N ASN A 194 8.32 21.32 34.69
CA ASN A 194 8.15 22.26 35.81
C ASN A 194 8.35 21.55 37.15
#